data_AF-A0A2P4YB29-F1
#
_entry.id   AF-A0A2P4YB29-F1
#
_cell.length_a   1.000
_cell.length_b   1.000
_cell.length_c   1.000
_cell.angle_alpha   90.00
_cell.angle_beta   90.00
_cell.angle_gamma   90.00
#
_symmetry.space_group_name_H-M   'P 1'
#
loop_
_entity.id
_entity.type
_entity.pdbx_description
1 polymer ?
#
loop_
_entity_poly.entity_id
_entity_poly.type
_entity_poly.pdbx_seq_one_letter_code
_entity_poly.pdbx_strand_id
1 'polypeptide(L)'
;MQLLTAKPVVYLINVSKRDYLRKGNKYLPKIAEYIKERGGNEPVIPLSCEFELELLDLEAAGQLETNFRVTPTHKSILNRVLRMGYQALGLIHFFTAGKDEVRGWTIRKGRLAPQAAGVIHTDFEKGFIMADVQAFADLKELGSEEAVKKAGKLKQQGKKYEVQDGDIIFFKFNN
;
A
#
# COMPACT_ATOMS: atom_id res chain seq x y z
N MET A 1 6.34 5.53 -25.87
CA MET A 1 5.70 6.86 -25.93
C MET A 1 5.24 7.22 -24.52
N GLN A 2 5.70 8.33 -23.93
CA GLN A 2 5.31 8.76 -22.57
C GLN A 2 4.46 10.03 -22.66
N LEU A 3 3.15 9.88 -22.87
CA LEU A 3 2.20 11.00 -22.90
C LEU A 3 1.86 11.47 -21.49
N LEU A 4 1.61 12.78 -21.32
CA LEU A 4 1.20 13.35 -20.03
C LEU A 4 -0.16 12.82 -19.57
N THR A 5 -1.12 12.74 -20.50
CA THR A 5 -2.50 12.30 -20.24
C THR A 5 -2.63 10.80 -19.98
N ALA A 6 -1.57 10.02 -20.20
CA ALA A 6 -1.54 8.59 -19.87
C ALA A 6 -1.11 8.33 -18.42
N LYS A 7 -0.66 9.36 -17.69
CA LYS A 7 -0.25 9.22 -16.28
C LYS A 7 -1.50 9.12 -15.39
N PRO A 8 -1.56 8.18 -14.44
CA PRO A 8 -2.66 8.10 -13.50
C PRO A 8 -2.69 9.34 -12.60
N VAL A 9 -3.88 9.78 -12.22
CA VAL A 9 -4.12 10.97 -11.40
C VAL A 9 -4.86 10.58 -10.12
N VAL A 10 -4.54 11.25 -9.02
CA VAL A 10 -5.30 11.21 -7.76
C VAL A 10 -5.61 12.66 -7.38
N TYR A 11 -6.88 12.97 -7.16
CA TYR A 11 -7.32 14.33 -6.85
C TYR A 11 -7.30 14.57 -5.35
N LEU A 12 -6.48 15.54 -4.93
CA LEU A 12 -6.36 15.98 -3.55
C LEU A 12 -7.06 17.34 -3.41
N ILE A 13 -8.19 17.37 -2.72
CA ILE A 13 -9.00 18.59 -2.57
C ILE A 13 -8.72 19.20 -1.21
N ASN A 14 -7.86 20.22 -1.18
CA ASN A 14 -7.56 20.97 0.03
C ASN A 14 -8.76 21.82 0.45
N VAL A 15 -9.25 21.61 1.67
CA VAL A 15 -10.33 22.37 2.30
C VAL A 15 -9.87 22.93 3.65
N SER A 16 -10.61 23.89 4.20
CA SER A 16 -10.34 24.41 5.54
C SER A 16 -10.48 23.32 6.59
N LYS A 17 -9.76 23.45 7.71
CA LYS A 17 -9.89 22.50 8.84
C LYS A 17 -11.35 22.34 9.28
N ARG A 18 -12.09 23.44 9.37
CA ARG A 18 -13.53 23.43 9.72
C ARG A 18 -14.35 22.55 8.77
N ASP A 19 -14.14 22.69 7.47
CA ASP A 19 -14.88 21.95 6.45
C ASP A 19 -14.50 20.45 6.43
N TYR A 20 -13.22 20.16 6.64
CA TYR A 20 -12.71 18.81 6.72
C TYR A 20 -13.31 18.06 7.93
N LEU A 21 -13.26 18.67 9.12
CA LEU A 21 -13.73 18.05 10.36
C LEU A 21 -15.26 17.82 10.36
N ARG A 22 -16.03 18.75 9.80
CA ARG A 22 -17.49 18.58 9.64
C ARG A 22 -17.89 17.68 8.46
N LYS A 23 -16.92 17.22 7.66
CA LYS A 23 -17.12 16.43 6.43
C LYS A 23 -18.08 17.09 5.43
N GLY A 24 -17.94 18.41 5.27
CA GLY A 24 -18.85 19.19 4.43
C GLY A 24 -18.19 20.42 3.84
N ASN A 25 -18.20 20.51 2.50
CA ASN A 25 -17.73 21.65 1.74
C ASN A 25 -18.61 21.85 0.49
N LYS A 26 -18.95 23.11 0.19
CA LYS A 26 -19.86 23.47 -0.90
C LYS A 26 -19.35 23.10 -2.31
N TYR A 27 -18.04 22.95 -2.48
CA TYR A 27 -17.42 22.66 -3.77
C TYR A 27 -17.21 21.16 -4.01
N LEU A 28 -17.12 20.33 -2.97
CA LEU A 28 -16.87 18.89 -3.11
C LEU A 28 -17.85 18.17 -4.04
N PRO A 29 -19.19 18.39 -3.96
CA PRO A 29 -20.12 17.75 -4.87
C PRO A 29 -19.88 18.13 -6.33
N LYS A 30 -19.66 19.43 -6.59
CA LYS A 30 -19.41 19.95 -7.95
C LYS A 30 -18.10 19.42 -8.54
N ILE A 31 -17.05 19.31 -7.72
CA ILE A 31 -15.76 18.75 -8.14
C ILE A 31 -15.90 17.25 -8.45
N ALA A 32 -16.61 16.50 -7.60
CA ALA A 32 -16.84 15.08 -7.83
C ALA A 32 -17.62 14.81 -9.13
N GLU A 33 -18.64 15.62 -9.40
CA GLU A 33 -19.42 15.57 -10.64
C GLU A 33 -18.54 15.91 -11.87
N TYR A 34 -17.77 17.01 -11.79
CA TYR A 34 -16.85 17.44 -12.85
C TYR A 34 -15.83 16.36 -13.26
N ILE A 35 -15.32 15.59 -12.29
CA ILE A 35 -14.36 14.50 -12.51
C ILE A 35 -15.05 13.30 -13.17
N LYS A 36 -16.23 12.94 -12.64
CA LYS A 36 -17.02 11.81 -13.15
C LYS A 36 -17.42 12.01 -14.61
N GLU A 37 -17.83 13.23 -15.00
CA GLU A 37 -18.22 13.57 -16.37
C GLU A 37 -17.08 13.44 -17.38
N ARG A 38 -15.83 13.62 -16.96
CA ARG A 38 -14.64 13.56 -17.84
C ARG A 38 -14.03 12.16 -17.94
N GLY A 39 -14.81 11.13 -17.63
CA GLY A 39 -14.40 9.72 -17.70
C GLY A 39 -13.61 9.24 -16.48
N GLY A 40 -13.58 10.06 -15.42
CA GLY A 40 -12.74 9.81 -14.28
C GLY A 40 -13.38 8.96 -13.20
N ASN A 41 -12.94 7.71 -13.07
CA ASN A 41 -13.06 6.95 -11.82
C ASN A 41 -11.82 7.18 -10.92
N GLU A 42 -11.05 8.25 -11.17
CA GLU A 42 -9.91 8.54 -10.32
C GLU A 42 -10.35 8.88 -8.91
N PRO A 43 -9.55 8.51 -7.91
CA PRO A 43 -9.92 8.79 -6.54
C PRO A 43 -9.87 10.29 -6.21
N VAL A 44 -10.89 10.75 -5.49
CA VAL A 44 -10.99 12.11 -4.95
C VAL A 44 -10.90 12.05 -3.44
N ILE A 45 -9.92 12.75 -2.87
CA ILE A 45 -9.65 12.75 -1.43
C ILE A 45 -9.74 14.19 -0.91
N PRO A 46 -10.77 14.52 -0.12
CA PRO A 46 -10.75 15.77 0.63
C PRO A 46 -9.70 15.66 1.75
N LEU A 47 -8.88 16.70 1.91
CA LEU A 47 -7.93 16.82 3.01
C LEU A 47 -7.85 18.28 3.46
N SER A 48 -7.26 18.53 4.62
CA SER A 48 -6.92 19.89 5.04
C SER A 48 -5.45 19.96 5.39
N CYS A 49 -4.68 20.72 4.60
CA CYS A 49 -3.25 20.91 4.87
C CYS A 49 -3.02 21.60 6.22
N GLU A 50 -3.90 22.55 6.58
CA GLU A 50 -3.89 23.23 7.89
C GLU A 50 -4.00 22.21 9.03
N PHE A 51 -4.97 21.29 8.95
CA PHE A 51 -5.16 20.27 9.97
C PHE A 51 -4.01 19.26 10.03
N GLU A 52 -3.45 18.84 8.88
CA GLU A 52 -2.31 17.91 8.87
C GLU A 52 -1.04 18.54 9.46
N LEU A 53 -0.82 19.85 9.27
CA LEU A 53 0.29 20.57 9.89
C LEU A 53 0.14 20.64 11.41
N GLU A 54 -1.06 20.93 11.91
CA GLU A 54 -1.30 20.92 13.36
C GLU A 54 -1.06 19.53 13.97
N LEU A 55 -1.46 18.45 13.28
CA LEU A 55 -1.17 17.09 13.75
C LEU A 55 0.34 16.81 13.81
N LEU A 56 1.11 17.32 12.83
CA LEU A 56 2.57 17.22 12.84
C LEU A 56 3.19 17.99 14.02
N ASP A 57 2.69 19.18 14.31
CA ASP A 57 3.16 19.97 15.46
C ASP A 57 2.83 19.28 16.80
N LEU A 58 1.63 18.67 16.90
CA LEU A 58 1.24 17.86 18.07
C LEU A 58 2.10 16.59 18.22
N GLU A 59 2.49 15.97 17.11
CA GLU A 59 3.42 14.84 17.11
C GLU A 59 4.80 15.27 17.63
N ALA A 60 5.33 16.38 17.12
CA ALA A 60 6.61 16.94 17.57
C ALA A 60 6.59 17.33 19.06
N ALA A 61 5.43 17.77 19.57
CA ALA A 61 5.23 18.08 20.98
C ALA A 61 4.96 16.85 21.88
N GLY A 62 4.85 15.64 21.32
CA GLY A 62 4.51 14.42 22.07
C GLY A 62 3.05 14.38 22.58
N GLN A 63 2.18 15.21 22.02
CA GLN A 63 0.79 15.40 22.45
C GLN A 63 -0.23 14.70 21.54
N LEU A 64 0.22 14.11 20.44
CA LEU A 64 -0.65 13.48 19.43
C LEU A 64 -1.54 12.38 20.02
N GLU A 65 -0.99 11.49 20.84
CA GLU A 65 -1.72 10.41 21.50
C GLU A 65 -2.83 10.95 22.43
N THR A 66 -2.54 12.00 23.18
CA THR A 66 -3.51 12.67 24.04
C THR A 66 -4.63 13.29 23.21
N ASN A 67 -4.29 13.96 22.10
CA ASN A 67 -5.27 14.52 21.18
C ASN A 67 -6.19 13.44 20.58
N PHE A 68 -5.66 12.27 20.20
CA PHE A 68 -6.47 11.16 19.69
C PHE A 68 -7.38 10.53 20.75
N ARG A 69 -7.00 10.54 22.03
CA ARG A 69 -7.88 10.10 23.12
C ARG A 69 -9.06 11.05 23.31
N VAL A 70 -8.84 12.35 23.20
CA VAL A 70 -9.89 13.38 23.37
C VAL A 70 -10.75 13.49 22.11
N THR A 71 -10.15 13.38 20.93
CA THR A 71 -10.82 13.49 19.63
C THR A 71 -10.45 12.34 18.69
N PRO A 72 -11.04 11.13 18.88
CA PRO A 72 -10.68 9.95 18.09
C PRO A 72 -10.93 10.07 16.59
N THR A 73 -11.77 11.01 16.17
CA THR A 73 -12.09 11.29 14.76
C THR A 73 -11.05 12.18 14.07
N HIS A 74 -10.18 12.84 14.83
CA HIS A 74 -9.17 13.77 14.33
C HIS A 74 -7.88 13.03 13.96
N LYS A 75 -7.97 12.11 12.99
CA LYS A 75 -6.82 11.32 12.50
C LYS A 75 -6.30 11.88 11.18
N SER A 76 -4.98 11.77 10.99
CA SER A 76 -4.33 12.11 9.72
C SER A 76 -4.86 11.25 8.57
N ILE A 77 -5.06 11.86 7.41
CA ILE A 77 -5.41 11.16 6.15
C ILE A 77 -4.20 10.83 5.29
N LEU A 78 -3.00 11.29 5.65
CA LEU A 78 -1.79 11.12 4.82
C LEU A 78 -1.48 9.65 4.52
N ASN A 79 -1.68 8.75 5.48
CA ASN A 79 -1.52 7.31 5.26
C ASN A 79 -2.47 6.76 4.18
N ARG A 80 -3.68 7.30 4.07
CA ARG A 80 -4.62 6.94 3.02
C ARG A 80 -4.19 7.52 1.68
N VAL A 81 -3.71 8.77 1.65
CA VAL A 81 -3.16 9.41 0.44
C VAL A 81 -1.99 8.61 -0.13
N LEU A 82 -1.04 8.21 0.72
CA LEU A 82 0.12 7.40 0.32
C LEU A 82 -0.30 6.06 -0.29
N ARG A 83 -1.20 5.32 0.37
CA ARG A 83 -1.71 4.04 -0.16
C ARG A 83 -2.39 4.21 -1.51
N MET A 84 -3.18 5.25 -1.68
CA MET A 84 -3.90 5.50 -2.92
C MET A 84 -2.96 5.93 -4.06
N GLY A 85 -1.95 6.75 -3.78
CA GLY A 85 -0.90 7.06 -4.75
C GLY A 85 -0.12 5.82 -5.18
N TYR A 86 0.20 4.93 -4.23
CA TYR A 86 0.89 3.68 -4.50
C TYR A 86 0.08 2.74 -5.40
N GLN A 87 -1.23 2.60 -5.10
CA GLN A 87 -2.16 1.83 -5.92
C GLN A 87 -2.36 2.45 -7.31
N ALA A 88 -2.45 3.77 -7.41
CA ALA A 88 -2.59 4.47 -8.69
C ALA A 88 -1.39 4.23 -9.62
N LEU A 89 -0.19 4.08 -9.07
CA LEU A 89 1.02 3.71 -9.81
C LEU A 89 1.07 2.22 -10.22
N GLY A 90 0.08 1.43 -9.81
CA GLY A 90 0.01 -0.01 -10.04
C GLY A 90 1.08 -0.77 -9.26
N LEU A 91 1.50 -0.25 -8.11
CA LEU A 91 2.51 -0.87 -7.27
C LEU A 91 1.85 -1.72 -6.17
N ILE A 92 2.50 -2.83 -5.84
CA ILE A 92 2.17 -3.74 -4.74
C ILE A 92 3.44 -4.05 -3.95
N HIS A 93 3.29 -4.72 -2.81
CA HIS A 93 4.40 -5.22 -2.02
C HIS A 93 4.30 -6.72 -1.81
N PHE A 94 5.44 -7.40 -1.85
CA PHE A 94 5.62 -8.69 -1.18
C PHE A 94 6.61 -8.52 -0.04
N PHE A 95 6.66 -9.47 0.88
CA PHE A 95 7.50 -9.44 2.05
C PHE A 95 8.49 -10.60 2.06
N THR A 96 9.69 -10.32 2.53
CA THR A 96 10.60 -11.33 3.06
C THR A 96 10.58 -11.18 4.58
N ALA A 97 10.35 -12.28 5.30
CA ALA A 97 10.30 -12.28 6.76
C ALA A 97 11.18 -13.40 7.30
N GLY A 98 12.17 -13.04 8.11
CA GLY A 98 13.04 -13.96 8.83
C GLY A 98 13.41 -13.39 10.20
N LYS A 99 14.27 -14.12 10.93
CA LYS A 99 14.76 -13.65 12.24
C LYS A 99 15.60 -12.38 12.13
N ASP A 100 16.36 -12.26 11.04
CA ASP A 100 17.32 -11.17 10.84
C ASP A 100 16.66 -9.93 10.23
N GLU A 101 15.76 -10.13 9.26
CA GLU A 101 15.15 -9.03 8.51
C GLU A 101 13.69 -9.31 8.19
N VAL A 102 12.86 -8.26 8.33
CA VAL A 102 11.52 -8.18 7.77
C VAL A 102 11.47 -6.98 6.83
N ARG A 103 11.21 -7.22 5.54
CA ARG A 103 11.25 -6.18 4.53
C ARG A 103 10.13 -6.31 3.51
N GLY A 104 9.52 -5.17 3.18
CA GLY A 104 8.59 -5.02 2.07
C GLY A 104 9.32 -4.63 0.78
N TRP A 105 9.08 -5.36 -0.29
CA TRP A 105 9.69 -5.17 -1.60
C TRP A 105 8.65 -4.65 -2.58
N THR A 106 8.89 -3.45 -3.12
CA THR A 106 8.02 -2.81 -4.12
C THR A 106 8.17 -3.48 -5.49
N ILE A 107 7.05 -3.93 -6.05
CA ILE A 107 6.95 -4.41 -7.44
C ILE A 107 5.72 -3.80 -8.12
N ARG A 108 5.71 -3.83 -9.46
CA ARG A 108 4.48 -3.55 -10.21
C ARG A 108 3.57 -4.78 -10.15
N LYS A 109 2.26 -4.55 -10.08
CA LYS A 109 1.25 -5.59 -10.24
C LYS A 109 1.44 -6.32 -11.58
N GLY A 110 1.20 -7.63 -11.62
CA GLY A 110 1.47 -8.46 -12.79
C GLY A 110 2.87 -9.06 -12.84
N ARG A 111 3.76 -8.73 -11.90
CA ARG A 111 5.14 -9.22 -11.90
C ARG A 111 5.19 -10.69 -11.46
N LEU A 112 5.93 -11.50 -12.22
CA LEU A 112 6.09 -12.92 -11.94
C LEU A 112 7.12 -13.17 -10.84
N ALA A 113 7.02 -14.32 -10.17
CA ALA A 113 7.89 -14.69 -9.05
C ALA A 113 9.40 -14.56 -9.34
N PRO A 114 9.94 -15.00 -10.50
CA PRO A 114 11.37 -14.80 -10.80
C PRO A 114 11.75 -13.32 -10.89
N GLN A 115 10.90 -12.51 -11.51
CA GLN A 115 11.13 -11.07 -11.66
C GLN A 115 11.01 -10.33 -10.33
N ALA A 116 10.17 -10.82 -9.41
CA ALA A 116 10.08 -10.32 -8.05
C ALA A 116 11.34 -10.68 -7.25
N ALA A 117 11.86 -11.90 -7.39
CA ALA A 117 13.13 -12.31 -6.81
C ALA A 117 14.31 -11.43 -7.29
N GLY A 118 14.29 -11.05 -8.57
CA GLY A 118 15.27 -10.15 -9.18
C GLY A 118 15.38 -8.76 -8.54
N VAL A 119 14.35 -8.31 -7.81
CA VAL A 119 14.38 -7.04 -7.05
C VAL A 119 15.29 -7.14 -5.83
N ILE A 120 15.40 -8.33 -5.26
CA ILE A 120 16.30 -8.60 -4.14
C ILE A 120 17.73 -8.68 -4.66
N HIS A 121 17.94 -9.53 -5.67
CA HIS A 121 19.22 -9.68 -6.34
C HIS A 121 19.03 -10.28 -7.73
N THR A 122 19.81 -9.81 -8.72
CA THR A 122 19.67 -10.28 -10.11
C THR A 122 19.95 -11.79 -10.29
N ASP A 123 20.79 -12.37 -9.43
CA ASP A 123 21.08 -13.81 -9.48
C ASP A 123 19.91 -14.67 -9.02
N PHE A 124 19.02 -14.15 -8.16
CA PHE A 124 17.83 -14.89 -7.73
C PHE A 124 16.86 -15.07 -8.90
N GLU A 125 16.80 -14.10 -9.81
CA GLU A 125 15.99 -14.21 -11.03
C GLU A 125 16.57 -15.23 -12.01
N LYS A 126 17.89 -15.20 -12.24
CA LYS A 126 18.59 -16.13 -13.14
C LYS A 126 18.56 -17.57 -12.62
N GLY A 127 18.85 -17.74 -11.34
CA GLY A 127 18.90 -19.03 -10.66
C GLY A 127 17.54 -19.54 -10.18
N PHE A 128 16.43 -18.82 -10.43
CA PHE A 128 15.12 -19.13 -9.84
C PHE A 128 14.70 -20.59 -10.09
N ILE A 129 14.39 -21.29 -9.00
CA ILE A 129 13.82 -22.64 -9.01
C ILE A 129 12.32 -22.55 -8.71
N MET A 130 11.98 -22.03 -7.54
CA MET A 130 10.61 -21.89 -7.03
C MET A 130 10.53 -20.85 -5.91
N ALA A 131 9.32 -20.46 -5.55
CA ALA A 131 9.03 -19.59 -4.42
C ALA A 131 8.10 -20.31 -3.43
N ASP A 132 8.47 -20.41 -2.17
CA ASP A 132 7.52 -20.78 -1.11
C ASP A 132 6.76 -19.52 -0.72
N VAL A 133 5.44 -19.51 -0.95
CA VAL A 133 4.56 -18.34 -0.78
C VAL A 133 3.49 -18.65 0.25
N GLN A 134 3.31 -17.74 1.20
CA GLN A 134 2.16 -17.72 2.11
C GLN A 134 1.53 -16.33 2.14
N ALA A 135 0.22 -16.24 2.23
CA ALA A 135 -0.46 -14.97 2.36
C ALA A 135 -0.29 -14.42 3.79
N PHE A 136 -0.10 -13.10 3.93
CA PHE A 136 -0.06 -12.45 5.24
C PHE A 136 -1.31 -12.75 6.10
N ALA A 137 -2.50 -12.82 5.47
CA ALA A 137 -3.74 -13.12 6.17
C ALA A 137 -3.70 -14.50 6.85
N ASP A 138 -3.14 -15.50 6.18
CA ASP A 138 -3.02 -16.87 6.71
C ASP A 138 -2.01 -16.93 7.86
N LEU A 139 -0.87 -16.24 7.73
CA LEU A 139 0.11 -16.16 8.80
C LEU A 139 -0.48 -15.47 10.04
N LYS A 140 -1.26 -14.40 9.84
CA LYS A 140 -1.93 -13.67 10.93
C LYS A 140 -2.99 -14.52 11.62
N GLU A 141 -3.77 -15.29 10.86
CA GLU A 141 -4.82 -16.16 11.38
C GLU A 141 -4.24 -17.36 12.16
N LEU A 142 -3.20 -18.00 11.62
CA LEU A 142 -2.63 -19.24 12.17
C LEU A 142 -1.48 -19.00 13.16
N GLY A 143 -0.95 -17.79 13.23
CA GLY A 143 0.02 -17.34 14.23
C GLY A 143 1.47 -17.73 13.98
N SER A 144 1.76 -18.76 13.20
CA SER A 144 3.13 -19.17 12.87
C SER A 144 3.27 -19.81 11.49
N GLU A 145 4.45 -19.72 10.89
CA GLU A 145 4.76 -20.35 9.60
C GLU A 145 4.59 -21.88 9.65
N GLU A 146 4.95 -22.51 10.77
CA GLU A 146 4.70 -23.95 10.97
C GLU A 146 3.22 -24.30 10.92
N ALA A 147 2.37 -23.47 11.51
CA ALA A 147 0.93 -23.66 11.50
C ALA A 147 0.36 -23.46 10.09
N VAL A 148 0.83 -22.45 9.35
CA VAL A 148 0.49 -22.22 7.93
C VAL A 148 0.88 -23.42 7.07
N LYS A 149 2.08 -23.97 7.29
CA LYS A 149 2.56 -25.17 6.58
C LYS A 149 1.73 -26.40 6.91
N LYS A 150 1.43 -26.65 8.20
CA LYS A 150 0.57 -27.77 8.64
C LYS A 150 -0.85 -27.67 8.09
N ALA A 151 -1.37 -26.46 7.92
CA ALA A 151 -2.66 -26.21 7.29
C ALA A 151 -2.65 -26.31 5.76
N GLY A 152 -1.50 -26.62 5.14
CA GLY A 152 -1.37 -26.73 3.68
C GLY A 152 -1.48 -25.39 2.94
N LYS A 153 -1.35 -24.27 3.66
CA LYS A 153 -1.49 -22.91 3.09
C LYS A 153 -0.17 -22.32 2.60
N LEU A 154 0.98 -22.93 2.95
CA LEU A 154 2.28 -22.63 2.35
C LEU A 154 2.38 -23.29 0.98
N LYS A 155 2.34 -22.48 -0.09
CA LYS A 155 2.28 -22.97 -1.48
C LYS A 155 3.63 -22.82 -2.16
N GLN A 156 4.05 -23.87 -2.86
CA GLN A 156 5.23 -23.80 -3.73
C GLN A 156 4.81 -23.33 -5.12
N GLN A 157 5.34 -22.19 -5.52
CA GLN A 157 4.98 -21.49 -6.74
C GLN A 157 6.13 -21.51 -7.75
N GLY A 158 5.80 -21.83 -9.00
CA GLY A 158 6.75 -21.88 -10.11
C GLY A 158 6.94 -20.52 -10.80
N LYS A 159 7.68 -20.54 -11.91
CA LYS A 159 8.05 -19.34 -12.69
C LYS A 159 6.87 -18.52 -13.23
N LYS A 160 5.70 -19.14 -13.40
CA LYS A 160 4.49 -18.51 -13.94
C LYS A 160 3.59 -17.86 -12.86
N TYR A 161 3.97 -17.95 -11.59
CA TYR A 161 3.17 -17.36 -10.53
C TYR A 161 3.28 -15.84 -10.57
N GLU A 162 2.13 -15.18 -10.63
CA GLU A 162 2.02 -13.73 -10.45
C GLU A 162 1.96 -13.43 -8.95
N VAL A 163 2.92 -12.65 -8.47
CA VAL A 163 3.02 -12.27 -7.05
C VAL A 163 1.83 -11.38 -6.67
N GLN A 164 1.21 -11.68 -5.53
CA GLN A 164 0.09 -10.95 -4.98
C GLN A 164 0.54 -9.97 -3.90
N ASP A 165 -0.26 -8.92 -3.69
CA ASP A 165 0.00 -7.94 -2.64
C ASP A 165 -0.11 -8.60 -1.26
N GLY A 166 0.91 -8.42 -0.44
CA GLY A 166 0.98 -9.01 0.90
C GLY A 166 1.46 -10.46 0.95
N ASP A 167 1.91 -11.03 -0.17
CA ASP A 167 2.60 -12.32 -0.14
C ASP A 167 3.85 -12.25 0.71
N ILE A 168 4.09 -13.28 1.53
CA ILE A 168 5.34 -13.51 2.24
C ILE A 168 6.05 -14.63 1.50
N ILE A 169 7.24 -14.33 0.98
CA ILE A 169 7.92 -15.18 -0.01
C ILE A 169 9.32 -15.56 0.47
N PHE A 170 9.62 -16.84 0.35
CA PHE A 170 10.96 -17.38 0.42
C PHE A 170 11.36 -17.94 -0.95
N PHE A 171 12.37 -17.34 -1.58
CA PHE A 171 12.85 -17.73 -2.91
C PHE A 171 13.89 -18.84 -2.82
N LYS A 172 13.71 -19.90 -3.61
CA LYS A 172 14.71 -20.94 -3.85
C LYS A 172 15.35 -20.72 -5.21
N PHE A 173 16.67 -20.61 -5.22
CA PHE A 173 17.46 -20.41 -6.43
C PHE A 173 18.70 -21.30 -6.39
N ASN A 174 19.23 -21.62 -7.57
CA ASN A 174 20.48 -22.32 -7.71
C ASN A 174 21.64 -21.32 -7.63
N ASN A 175 22.69 -21.69 -6.90
CA ASN A 175 23.89 -20.89 -6.74
C ASN A 175 24.86 -21.09 -7.91
#